data_AF-A0A923AUC8-F1
#
_entry.id   AF-A0A923AUC8-F1
#
_cell.length_a   1.000
_cell.length_b   1.000
_cell.length_c   1.000
_cell.angle_alpha   90.00
_cell.angle_beta   90.00
_cell.angle_gamma   90.00
#
_symmetry.space_group_name_H-M   'P 1'
#
loop_
_entity.id
_entity.type
_entity.pdbx_description
1 polymer ?
#
loop_
_entity_poly.entity_id
_entity_poly.type
_entity_poly.pdbx_seq_one_letter_code
_entity_poly.pdbx_strand_id
1 'polypeptide(L)'
;MSIDARFLAALSDELAHGRAMAEALAPLLSAAPSAGQHEAMVRAQGLDMLVQHLDALAAMTARVAEGDCPRNAVVAAPLGGLVERMRASLNGEAAPAISHPPPSGDLMLFD
;
A
#
# COMPACT_ATOMS: atom_id res chain seq x y z
N MET A 1 2.80 -27.29 -7.80
CA MET A 1 2.79 -26.51 -6.54
C MET A 1 1.36 -26.07 -6.27
N SER A 2 0.82 -26.35 -5.09
CA SER A 2 -0.47 -25.75 -4.69
C SER A 2 -0.21 -24.32 -4.28
N ILE A 3 -0.90 -23.35 -4.89
CA ILE A 3 -0.86 -21.97 -4.41
C ILE A 3 -1.48 -21.95 -3.01
N ASP A 4 -0.82 -21.29 -2.06
CA ASP A 4 -1.28 -21.17 -0.69
C ASP A 4 -2.53 -20.29 -0.63
N ALA A 5 -3.65 -20.87 -0.20
CA ALA A 5 -4.93 -20.17 -0.08
C ALA A 5 -4.85 -18.95 0.86
N ARG A 6 -3.97 -18.98 1.86
CA ARG A 6 -3.77 -17.83 2.77
C ARG A 6 -3.05 -16.69 2.08
N PHE A 7 -2.10 -17.00 1.20
CA PHE A 7 -1.43 -15.99 0.39
C PHE A 7 -2.41 -15.32 -0.59
N LEU A 8 -3.28 -16.09 -1.23
CA LEU A 8 -4.32 -15.54 -2.10
C LEU A 8 -5.32 -14.68 -1.36
N ALA A 9 -5.74 -15.07 -0.15
CA ALA A 9 -6.59 -14.24 0.70
C ALA A 9 -5.89 -12.93 1.08
N ALA A 10 -4.64 -12.99 1.54
CA ALA A 10 -3.85 -11.80 1.89
C ALA A 10 -3.67 -10.85 0.69
N LEU A 11 -3.39 -11.41 -0.50
CA LEU A 11 -3.29 -10.63 -1.74
C LEU A 11 -4.62 -9.96 -2.09
N SER A 12 -5.74 -10.67 -1.93
CA SER A 12 -7.08 -10.11 -2.17
C SER A 12 -7.38 -8.95 -1.22
N ASP A 13 -7.04 -9.08 0.06
CA ASP A 13 -7.23 -8.02 1.06
C ASP A 13 -6.39 -6.78 0.71
N GLU A 14 -5.14 -6.97 0.30
CA GLU A 14 -4.25 -5.87 -0.05
C GLU A 14 -4.67 -5.18 -1.37
N LEU A 15 -5.22 -5.93 -2.34
CA LEU A 15 -5.86 -5.33 -3.52
C LEU A 15 -7.10 -4.50 -3.16
N ALA A 16 -7.90 -4.94 -2.19
CA ALA A 16 -9.03 -4.14 -1.69
C ALA A 16 -8.55 -2.86 -0.98
N HIS A 17 -7.41 -2.92 -0.29
CA HIS A 17 -6.77 -1.74 0.28
C HIS A 17 -6.29 -0.76 -0.81
N GLY A 18 -5.62 -1.26 -1.86
CA GLY A 18 -5.22 -0.44 -3.01
C GLY A 18 -6.41 0.22 -3.71
N ARG A 19 -7.55 -0.47 -3.80
CA ARG A 19 -8.82 0.12 -4.28
C ARG A 19 -9.28 1.28 -3.39
N ALA A 20 -9.24 1.13 -2.07
CA ALA A 20 -9.63 2.21 -1.15
C ALA A 20 -8.71 3.43 -1.29
N MET A 21 -7.41 3.23 -1.52
CA MET A 21 -6.46 4.31 -1.83
C MET A 21 -6.84 5.04 -3.13
N ALA A 22 -7.18 4.30 -4.18
CA ALA A 22 -7.64 4.88 -5.45
C ALA A 22 -8.95 5.66 -5.29
N GLU A 23 -9.91 5.14 -4.52
CA GLU A 23 -11.18 5.82 -4.23
C GLU A 23 -10.95 7.12 -3.43
N ALA A 24 -10.00 7.15 -2.49
CA ALA A 24 -9.62 8.37 -1.77
C ALA A 24 -8.99 9.44 -2.68
N LEU A 25 -8.33 9.03 -3.77
CA LEU A 25 -7.76 9.94 -4.77
C LEU A 25 -8.79 10.49 -5.76
N ALA A 26 -9.88 9.76 -6.00
CA ALA A 26 -10.86 10.11 -7.03
C ALA A 26 -11.45 11.54 -6.86
N PRO A 27 -11.86 11.99 -5.64
CA PRO A 27 -12.34 13.36 -5.44
C PRO A 27 -11.28 14.40 -5.80
N LEU A 28 -10.03 14.16 -5.40
CA LEU A 28 -8.92 15.07 -5.68
C LEU A 28 -8.67 15.18 -7.19
N LEU A 29 -8.68 14.05 -7.91
CA LEU A 29 -8.46 14.02 -9.37
C LEU A 29 -9.64 14.63 -10.14
N SER A 30 -10.86 14.55 -9.60
CA SER A 30 -12.07 15.14 -10.21
C SER A 30 -12.16 16.66 -10.06
N ALA A 31 -11.43 17.25 -9.10
CA ALA A 31 -11.35 18.69 -8.94
C ALA A 31 -10.54 19.31 -10.10
N ALA A 32 -11.24 20.01 -10.98
CA ALA A 32 -10.73 20.79 -12.12
C ALA A 32 -9.65 21.83 -11.68
N PRO A 33 -8.92 22.51 -12.61
CA PRO A 33 -7.53 22.95 -12.43
C PRO A 33 -7.33 24.21 -11.56
N SER A 34 -8.20 24.48 -10.58
CA SER A 34 -8.03 25.56 -9.59
C SER A 34 -7.35 25.10 -8.29
N ALA A 35 -7.00 23.83 -8.20
CA ALA A 35 -6.36 23.28 -7.02
C ALA A 35 -5.03 23.99 -6.72
N GLY A 36 -4.88 24.44 -5.48
CA GLY A 36 -3.63 25.07 -5.03
C GLY A 36 -2.44 24.10 -5.13
N GLN A 37 -1.21 24.64 -5.08
CA GLN A 37 0.02 23.83 -5.12
C GLN A 37 0.02 22.68 -4.10
N HIS A 38 -0.55 22.92 -2.92
CA HIS A 38 -0.68 21.92 -1.87
C HIS A 38 -1.55 20.73 -2.29
N GLU A 39 -2.73 20.96 -2.86
CA GLU A 39 -3.64 19.91 -3.32
C GLU A 39 -3.07 19.13 -4.52
N ALA A 40 -2.31 19.80 -5.40
CA ALA A 40 -1.58 19.14 -6.46
C ALA A 40 -0.47 18.22 -5.91
N MET A 41 0.25 18.66 -4.87
CA MET A 41 1.28 17.85 -4.21
C MET A 41 0.68 16.63 -3.50
N VAL A 42 -0.41 16.81 -2.75
CA VAL A 42 -1.13 15.70 -2.07
C VAL A 42 -1.61 14.67 -3.09
N ARG A 43 -2.11 15.10 -4.25
CA ARG A 43 -2.48 14.20 -5.35
C ARG A 43 -1.30 13.41 -5.90
N ALA A 44 -0.19 14.08 -6.18
CA ALA A 44 1.01 13.43 -6.69
C ALA A 44 1.55 12.41 -5.69
N GLN A 45 1.62 12.75 -4.41
CA GLN A 45 2.07 11.86 -3.34
C GLN A 45 1.15 10.65 -3.17
N GLY A 46 -0.16 10.85 -3.17
CA GLY A 46 -1.08 9.72 -3.03
C GLY A 46 -1.08 8.80 -4.25
N LEU A 47 -0.93 9.34 -5.47
CA LEU A 47 -0.76 8.54 -6.68
C LEU A 47 0.56 7.75 -6.66
N ASP A 48 1.67 8.39 -6.28
CA ASP A 48 2.98 7.75 -6.12
C ASP A 48 2.92 6.60 -5.11
N MET A 49 2.26 6.82 -3.96
CA MET A 49 2.05 5.77 -2.95
C MET A 49 1.22 4.60 -3.49
N LEU A 50 0.20 4.84 -4.32
CA LEU A 50 -0.58 3.79 -4.98
C LEU A 50 0.27 3.01 -5.99
N VAL A 51 1.10 3.69 -6.79
CA VAL A 51 2.01 3.04 -7.75
C VAL A 51 3.01 2.14 -7.01
N GLN A 52 3.69 2.66 -5.99
CA GLN A 52 4.63 1.89 -5.18
C GLN A 52 3.97 0.65 -4.54
N HIS A 53 2.73 0.80 -4.08
CA HIS A 53 1.96 -0.29 -3.52
C HIS A 53 1.67 -1.40 -4.55
N LEU A 54 1.24 -1.03 -5.75
CA LEU A 54 0.99 -1.97 -6.85
C LEU A 54 2.27 -2.66 -7.33
N ASP A 55 3.38 -1.91 -7.41
CA ASP A 55 4.69 -2.47 -7.79
C ASP A 55 5.18 -3.49 -6.75
N ALA A 56 4.99 -3.22 -5.46
CA ALA A 56 5.33 -4.17 -4.40
C ALA A 56 4.48 -5.45 -4.49
N LEU A 57 3.16 -5.33 -4.74
CA LEU A 57 2.28 -6.48 -4.97
C LEU A 57 2.70 -7.30 -6.20
N ALA A 58 3.02 -6.63 -7.31
CA ALA A 58 3.50 -7.27 -8.53
C ALA A 58 4.82 -8.02 -8.30
N ALA A 59 5.77 -7.40 -7.61
CA ALA A 59 7.05 -8.03 -7.28
C ALA A 59 6.87 -9.26 -6.37
N MET A 60 6.02 -9.17 -5.35
CA MET A 60 5.74 -10.32 -4.47
C MET A 60 5.09 -11.48 -5.23
N THR A 61 4.08 -11.19 -6.06
CA THR A 61 3.37 -12.23 -6.83
C THR A 61 4.28 -12.89 -7.86
N ALA A 62 5.17 -12.12 -8.51
CA ALA A 62 6.19 -12.67 -9.41
C ALA A 62 7.12 -13.67 -8.70
N ARG A 63 7.64 -13.31 -7.51
CA ARG A 63 8.49 -14.22 -6.73
C ARG A 63 7.77 -15.52 -6.35
N VAL A 64 6.52 -15.43 -5.91
CA VAL A 64 5.72 -16.62 -5.60
C VAL A 64 5.48 -17.47 -6.85
N ALA A 65 5.25 -16.85 -8.00
CA ALA A 65 5.10 -17.56 -9.27
C ALA A 65 6.40 -18.26 -9.72
N GLU A 66 7.56 -17.69 -9.40
CA GLU A 66 8.90 -18.30 -9.59
C GLU A 66 9.19 -19.44 -8.61
N GLY A 67 8.30 -19.68 -7.64
CA GLY A 67 8.38 -20.77 -6.68
C GLY A 67 8.94 -20.38 -5.32
N ASP A 68 9.16 -19.08 -5.08
CA ASP A 68 9.61 -18.56 -3.81
C ASP A 68 8.51 -18.75 -2.74
N CYS A 69 8.90 -19.05 -1.50
CA CYS A 69 7.93 -19.23 -0.41
C CYS A 69 7.17 -17.91 -0.16
N PRO A 70 5.83 -17.91 0.00
CA PRO A 70 5.05 -16.70 0.26
C PRO A 70 5.59 -15.81 1.39
N ARG A 71 6.09 -16.43 2.47
CA ARG A 71 6.70 -15.69 3.59
C ARG A 71 7.98 -14.96 3.19
N ASN A 72 8.81 -15.58 2.34
CA ASN A 72 10.06 -14.99 1.85
C ASN A 72 9.78 -13.86 0.86
N ALA A 73 8.81 -14.07 -0.05
CA ALA A 73 8.37 -13.05 -1.00
C ALA A 73 7.86 -11.79 -0.26
N VAL A 74 7.09 -11.95 0.82
CA VAL A 74 6.61 -10.85 1.66
C VAL A 74 7.77 -10.14 2.37
N VAL A 75 8.74 -10.85 2.94
CA VAL A 75 9.89 -10.22 3.64
C VAL A 75 10.74 -9.36 2.70
N ALA A 76 10.78 -9.69 1.41
CA ALA A 76 11.58 -8.98 0.42
C ALA A 76 10.89 -7.74 -0.17
N ALA A 77 9.62 -7.48 0.15
CA ALA A 77 8.92 -6.31 -0.37
C ALA A 77 9.43 -5.01 0.30
N PRO A 78 9.57 -3.91 -0.46
CA PRO A 78 10.20 -2.68 0.03
C PRO A 78 9.30 -1.83 0.94
N LEU A 79 8.00 -2.14 1.02
CA LEU A 79 7.01 -1.33 1.73
C LEU A 79 6.65 -1.94 3.09
N GLY A 80 7.25 -1.42 4.17
CA GLY A 80 7.08 -1.95 5.53
C GLY A 80 5.64 -2.14 5.99
N GLY A 81 4.76 -1.15 5.78
CA GLY A 81 3.35 -1.28 6.17
C GLY A 81 2.57 -2.36 5.41
N LEU A 82 2.90 -2.57 4.12
CA LEU A 82 2.34 -3.67 3.32
C LEU A 82 2.89 -5.02 3.80
N VAL A 83 4.18 -5.10 4.13
CA VAL A 83 4.81 -6.30 4.69
C VAL A 83 4.12 -6.73 5.98
N GLU A 84 3.84 -5.79 6.89
CA GLU A 84 3.18 -6.06 8.16
C GLU A 84 1.77 -6.62 7.96
N ARG A 85 0.96 -5.99 7.10
CA ARG A 85 -0.40 -6.48 6.79
C ARG A 85 -0.39 -7.86 6.16
N MET A 86 0.47 -8.06 5.16
CA MET A 86 0.63 -9.36 4.50
C MET A 86 1.08 -10.45 5.49
N ARG A 87 2.01 -10.14 6.42
CA ARG A 87 2.43 -11.08 7.47
C ARG A 87 1.29 -11.42 8.43
N ALA A 88 0.54 -10.42 8.88
CA ALA A 88 -0.61 -10.64 9.77
C ALA A 88 -1.62 -11.58 9.11
N SER A 89 -2.01 -11.32 7.85
CA SER A 89 -2.95 -12.18 7.11
C SER A 89 -2.41 -13.60 6.90
N LEU A 90 -1.12 -13.76 6.59
CA LEU A 90 -0.50 -15.09 6.47
C LEU A 90 -0.46 -15.88 7.79
N ASN A 91 -0.37 -15.19 8.92
CA ASN A 91 -0.40 -15.77 10.25
C ASN A 91 -1.83 -16.03 10.77
N GLY A 92 -2.86 -15.49 10.10
CA GLY A 92 -4.23 -15.51 10.60
C GLY A 92 -4.46 -14.52 11.74
N GLU A 93 -3.63 -13.49 11.83
CA GLU A 93 -3.74 -12.39 12.79
C GLU A 93 -4.57 -11.26 12.19
N ALA A 94 -5.24 -10.49 13.05
CA ALA A 94 -5.89 -9.27 12.60
C ALA A 94 -4.82 -8.30 12.08
N ALA A 95 -5.01 -7.82 10.84
CA ALA A 95 -4.11 -6.82 10.28
C ALA A 95 -4.04 -5.60 11.22
N PRO A 96 -2.85 -5.06 11.50
CA PRO A 96 -2.74 -3.88 12.34
C PRO A 96 -3.58 -2.75 11.75
N ALA A 97 -4.43 -2.13 12.59
CA ALA A 97 -5.22 -1.00 12.17
C ALA A 97 -4.29 0.10 11.66
N ILE A 98 -4.61 0.62 10.47
CA ILE A 98 -3.84 1.68 9.84
C ILE A 98 -3.96 2.92 10.72
N SER A 99 -2.97 3.10 11.59
CA SER A 99 -2.73 4.39 12.20
C SER A 99 -2.14 5.23 11.09
N HIS A 100 -2.97 6.00 10.38
CA HIS A 100 -2.45 7.17 9.70
C HIS A 100 -1.78 8.00 10.80
N PRO A 101 -0.42 8.12 10.85
CA PRO A 101 0.12 9.21 11.61
C PRO A 101 -0.53 10.46 11.02
N PRO A 102 -1.15 11.35 11.82
CA PRO A 102 -1.50 12.66 11.30
C PRO A 102 -0.22 13.22 10.68
N PRO A 103 -0.30 13.95 9.54
CA PRO A 103 0.87 14.67 9.06
C PRO A 103 1.32 15.56 10.23
N SER A 104 2.42 15.19 10.87
CA SER A 104 3.05 16.00 11.89
C SER A 104 3.56 17.22 11.13
N GLY A 105 2.69 18.23 11.09
CA GLY A 105 2.96 19.56 10.57
C GLY A 105 3.88 20.33 11.51
N ASP A 106 4.94 19.71 12.01
CA ASP A 106 6.04 20.42 12.64
C ASP A 106 7.05 20.81 11.56
N LEU A 107 6.60 21.69 10.66
CA LEU A 107 7.48 22.71 10.11
C LEU A 107 7.68 23.76 11.21
N MET A 108 8.50 23.42 12.19
CA MET A 108 9.09 24.43 13.06
C MET A 108 10.01 25.28 12.19
N LEU A 109 9.49 26.46 11.83
CA LEU A 109 10.19 27.55 11.17
C LEU A 109 11.52 27.80 11.91
N PHE A 110 12.61 27.77 11.15
CA PHE A 110 13.92 28.20 11.60
C PHE A 110 13.84 29.65 12.06
N ASP A 111 14.42 29.95 13.24
CA ASP A 111 14.84 31.30 13.61
C ASP A 111 16.03 31.76 12.74
#